data_AF-A0A4Z0ETY6-F1
#
_entry.id   AF-A0A4Z0ETY6-F1
#
_cell.length_a   1.000
_cell.length_b   1.000
_cell.length_c   1.000
_cell.angle_alpha   90.00
_cell.angle_beta   90.00
_cell.angle_gamma   90.00
#
_symmetry.space_group_name_H-M   'P 1'
#
loop_
_entity.id
_entity.type
_entity.pdbx_description
1 polymer ?
#
loop_
_entity_poly.entity_id
_entity_poly.type
_entity_poly.pdbx_seq_one_letter_code
_entity_poly.pdbx_strand_id
1 'polypeptide(L)'
;MKLLSDTLVSNDDFFVEQVHLTAIVFDTTDDVTVWATTFRDEDDYFFHLGLPFQALDTLLRVAGDRAEALAEEVADALATTEQWPCLLEYATEDDPPVPLPGVALKLAVTFPADADETDDPQPHNIFYLEGIYARLAP
;
A
#
# COMPACT_ATOMS: atom_id res chain seq x y z
N MET A 1 -5.65 -14.95 5.47
CA MET A 1 -5.75 -13.63 4.82
C MET A 1 -5.80 -13.86 3.33
N LYS A 2 -6.78 -13.29 2.62
CA LYS A 2 -6.96 -13.47 1.17
C LYS A 2 -6.10 -12.45 0.41
N LEU A 3 -5.79 -12.71 -0.86
CA LEU A 3 -5.09 -11.73 -1.70
C LEU A 3 -6.11 -10.84 -2.39
N LEU A 4 -5.87 -9.53 -2.46
CA LEU A 4 -6.77 -8.61 -3.16
C LEU A 4 -6.92 -8.98 -4.64
N SER A 5 -5.84 -9.50 -5.26
CA SER A 5 -5.85 -10.01 -6.63
C SER A 5 -6.92 -11.09 -6.88
N ASP A 6 -7.28 -11.88 -5.86
CA ASP A 6 -8.29 -12.96 -5.98
C ASP A 6 -9.71 -12.41 -6.21
N THR A 7 -9.92 -11.11 -5.96
CA THR A 7 -11.22 -10.44 -6.10
C THR A 7 -11.40 -9.74 -7.44
N LEU A 8 -10.35 -9.67 -8.26
CA LEU A 8 -10.38 -8.94 -9.52
C LEU A 8 -11.25 -9.67 -10.54
N VAL A 9 -12.29 -8.98 -11.00
CA VAL A 9 -13.19 -9.46 -12.08
C VAL A 9 -12.82 -8.88 -13.45
N SER A 10 -11.89 -7.92 -13.47
CA SER A 10 -11.42 -7.19 -14.66
C SER A 10 -10.03 -6.61 -14.41
N ASN A 11 -9.36 -6.21 -15.50
CA ASN A 11 -8.05 -5.55 -15.47
C ASN A 11 -8.15 -4.02 -15.41
N ASP A 12 -9.36 -3.47 -15.25
CA ASP A 12 -9.60 -2.04 -15.12
C ASP A 12 -9.10 -1.51 -13.77
N ASP A 13 -8.71 -0.24 -13.74
CA ASP A 13 -8.39 0.47 -12.50
C ASP A 13 -9.58 0.41 -11.52
N PHE A 14 -9.27 0.21 -10.25
CA PHE A 14 -10.29 0.09 -9.21
C PHE A 14 -9.90 0.86 -7.95
N PHE A 15 -10.89 1.06 -7.07
CA PHE A 15 -10.70 1.75 -5.81
C PHE A 15 -10.69 0.76 -4.65
N VAL A 16 -9.81 1.00 -3.68
CA VAL A 16 -9.85 0.36 -2.36
C VAL A 16 -10.08 1.40 -1.27
N GLU A 17 -10.86 1.02 -0.27
CA GLU A 17 -11.18 1.84 0.91
C GLU A 17 -10.83 1.05 2.19
N GLN A 18 -10.99 1.65 3.36
CA GLN A 18 -10.71 0.99 4.65
C GLN A 18 -9.30 0.37 4.71
N VAL A 19 -8.33 1.11 4.16
CA VAL A 19 -6.95 0.65 4.03
C VAL A 19 -6.22 0.78 5.38
N HIS A 20 -5.48 -0.25 5.75
CA HIS A 20 -4.57 -0.25 6.89
C HIS A 20 -3.17 -0.61 6.41
N LEU A 21 -2.20 0.24 6.72
CA LEU A 21 -0.79 -0.01 6.41
C LEU A 21 -0.23 -0.98 7.44
N THR A 22 0.37 -2.07 6.98
CA THR A 22 1.01 -3.08 7.84
C THR A 22 2.52 -3.04 7.74
N ALA A 23 3.08 -2.48 6.67
CA ALA A 23 4.50 -2.19 6.57
C ALA A 23 4.82 -1.15 5.49
N ILE A 24 5.96 -0.49 5.62
CA ILE A 24 6.59 0.35 4.58
C ILE A 24 7.98 -0.23 4.32
N VAL A 25 8.24 -0.58 3.06
CA VAL A 25 9.51 -1.15 2.60
C VAL A 25 10.20 -0.13 1.71
N PHE A 26 11.40 0.26 2.11
CA PHE A 26 12.31 1.01 1.25
C PHE A 26 13.41 0.06 0.77
N ASP A 27 13.42 -0.23 -0.52
CA ASP A 27 14.44 -1.06 -1.13
C ASP A 27 15.37 -0.22 -2.03
N THR A 28 16.08 -0.87 -2.94
CA THR A 28 17.01 -0.21 -3.86
C THR A 28 16.34 0.29 -5.16
N THR A 29 15.01 0.19 -5.26
CA THR A 29 14.25 0.69 -6.40
C THR A 29 13.87 2.17 -6.21
N ASP A 30 13.38 2.79 -7.28
CA ASP A 30 12.91 4.19 -7.23
C ASP A 30 11.55 4.32 -6.51
N ASP A 31 10.85 3.20 -6.31
CA ASP A 31 9.53 3.15 -5.70
C ASP A 31 9.60 2.64 -4.25
N VAL A 32 8.63 3.09 -3.46
CA VAL A 32 8.37 2.56 -2.11
C VAL A 32 7.35 1.44 -2.26
N THR A 33 7.56 0.34 -1.55
CA THR A 33 6.56 -0.72 -1.45
C THR A 33 5.87 -0.65 -0.10
N VAL A 34 4.56 -0.41 -0.09
CA VAL A 34 3.72 -0.43 1.11
C VAL A 34 2.95 -1.74 1.15
N TRP A 35 2.94 -2.40 2.30
CA TRP A 35 2.11 -3.57 2.55
C TRP A 35 0.86 -3.09 3.27
N ALA A 36 -0.30 -3.54 2.80
CA ALA A 36 -1.56 -3.06 3.33
C ALA A 36 -2.64 -4.13 3.33
N THR A 37 -3.62 -3.93 4.19
CA THR A 37 -4.88 -4.66 4.18
C THR A 37 -6.05 -3.73 3.84
N THR A 38 -7.11 -4.30 3.28
CA THR A 38 -8.40 -3.64 3.04
C THR A 38 -9.52 -4.60 3.41
N PHE A 39 -10.60 -4.04 3.97
CA PHE A 39 -11.80 -4.81 4.30
C PHE A 39 -12.88 -4.60 3.24
N ARG A 40 -13.31 -5.68 2.61
CA ARG A 40 -14.31 -5.66 1.54
C ARG A 40 -15.14 -6.94 1.58
N ASP A 41 -16.43 -6.86 1.27
CA ASP A 41 -17.30 -8.04 1.14
C ASP A 41 -17.22 -9.00 2.35
N GLU A 42 -17.12 -8.44 3.56
CA GLU A 42 -16.98 -9.15 4.85
C GLU A 42 -15.65 -9.89 5.09
N ASP A 43 -14.64 -9.66 4.25
CA ASP A 43 -13.32 -10.29 4.33
C ASP A 43 -12.17 -9.28 4.34
N ASP A 44 -11.05 -9.69 4.95
CA ASP A 44 -9.77 -8.97 4.88
C ASP A 44 -8.91 -9.45 3.71
N TYR A 45 -8.46 -8.50 2.90
CA TYR A 45 -7.59 -8.70 1.76
C TYR A 45 -6.26 -8.01 1.98
N PHE A 46 -5.18 -8.72 1.67
CA PHE A 46 -3.83 -8.20 1.69
C PHE A 46 -3.37 -7.84 0.29
N PHE A 47 -2.59 -6.76 0.16
CA PHE A 47 -1.98 -6.34 -1.09
C PHE A 47 -0.68 -5.57 -0.87
N HIS A 48 0.20 -5.63 -1.88
CA HIS A 48 1.35 -4.74 -1.98
C HIS A 48 1.01 -3.54 -2.86
N LEU A 49 1.46 -2.38 -2.45
CA LEU A 49 1.27 -1.11 -3.15
C LEU A 49 2.64 -0.54 -3.50
N GLY A 50 2.98 -0.53 -4.78
CA GLY A 50 4.08 0.25 -5.32
C GLY A 50 3.64 1.71 -5.49
N LEU A 51 4.45 2.64 -5.01
CA LEU A 51 4.18 4.06 -5.17
C LEU A 51 5.50 4.86 -5.24
N PRO A 52 5.53 5.97 -5.99
CA PRO A 52 6.70 6.83 -5.99
C PRO A 52 6.87 7.46 -4.61
N PHE A 53 8.12 7.72 -4.21
CA PHE A 53 8.45 8.30 -2.91
C PHE A 53 7.68 9.61 -2.61
N GLN A 54 7.37 10.41 -3.63
CA GLN A 54 6.57 11.63 -3.47
C GLN A 54 5.12 11.36 -3.05
N ALA A 55 4.54 10.25 -3.51
CA ALA A 55 3.19 9.86 -3.12
C ALA A 55 3.15 9.31 -1.68
N LEU A 56 4.27 8.79 -1.16
CA LEU A 56 4.37 8.35 0.22
C LEU A 56 4.06 9.51 1.18
N ASP A 57 4.68 10.68 0.99
CA ASP A 57 4.41 11.86 1.84
C ASP A 57 2.92 12.23 1.86
N THR A 58 2.21 12.09 0.74
CA THR A 58 0.75 12.31 0.71
C THR A 58 0.01 11.24 1.51
N LEU A 59 0.41 9.97 1.39
CA LEU A 59 -0.14 8.85 2.16
C LEU A 59 0.05 9.04 3.68
N LEU A 60 1.25 9.46 4.09
CA LEU A 60 1.59 9.72 5.50
C LEU A 60 0.69 10.80 6.11
N ARG A 61 0.45 11.90 5.37
CA ARG A 61 -0.41 13.01 5.83
C ARG A 61 -1.87 12.61 6.04
N VAL A 62 -2.34 11.58 5.34
CA VAL A 62 -3.73 11.11 5.43
C VAL A 62 -3.91 9.92 6.40
N ALA A 63 -2.86 9.55 7.15
CA ALA A 63 -2.90 8.51 8.18
C ALA A 63 -3.59 8.94 9.49
N GLY A 64 -4.45 9.96 9.44
CA GLY A 64 -5.21 10.47 10.58
C GLY A 64 -4.32 10.83 11.77
N ASP A 65 -4.68 10.34 12.96
CA ASP A 65 -3.97 10.64 14.21
C ASP A 65 -2.53 10.09 14.24
N ARG A 66 -2.19 9.13 13.37
CA ARG A 66 -0.84 8.58 13.25
C ARG A 66 0.07 9.37 12.30
N ALA A 67 -0.44 10.37 11.58
CA ALA A 67 0.29 11.05 10.52
C ALA A 67 1.64 11.64 10.96
N GLU A 68 1.68 12.35 12.09
CA GLU A 68 2.90 12.98 12.60
C GLU A 68 3.94 11.94 13.05
N ALA A 69 3.52 10.99 13.89
CA ALA A 69 4.38 9.93 14.39
C ALA A 69 4.93 9.06 13.25
N LEU A 70 4.08 8.69 12.28
CA LEU A 70 4.48 7.88 11.14
C LEU A 70 5.49 8.61 10.25
N ALA A 71 5.33 9.92 10.06
CA ALA A 71 6.29 10.72 9.31
C ALA A 71 7.65 10.81 10.01
N GLU A 72 7.67 10.91 11.34
CA GLU A 72 8.90 10.90 12.15
C GLU A 72 9.59 9.53 12.08
N GLU A 73 8.85 8.42 12.27
CA GLU A 73 9.37 7.05 12.16
C GLU A 73 10.02 6.80 10.78
N VAL A 74 9.36 7.25 9.69
CA VAL A 74 9.90 7.16 8.33
C VAL A 74 11.17 8.00 8.18
N ALA A 75 11.16 9.24 8.66
CA ALA A 75 12.34 10.11 8.57
C ALA A 75 13.53 9.53 9.34
N ASP A 76 13.30 9.02 10.55
CA ASP A 76 14.31 8.40 11.39
C ASP A 76 14.87 7.13 10.75
N ALA A 77 14.00 6.27 10.20
CA ALA A 77 14.43 5.07 9.49
C ALA A 77 15.33 5.43 8.30
N LEU A 78 14.94 6.38 7.47
CA LEU A 78 15.73 6.81 6.32
C LEU A 78 17.04 7.49 6.72
N ALA A 79 17.07 8.21 7.84
CA ALA A 79 18.26 8.91 8.31
C ALA A 79 19.28 7.98 9.00
N THR A 80 18.81 6.90 9.64
CA THR A 80 19.63 6.03 10.48
C THR A 80 19.91 4.65 9.87
N THR A 81 19.27 4.31 8.75
CA THR A 81 19.46 3.02 8.09
C THR A 81 20.92 2.82 7.65
N GLU A 82 21.57 1.81 8.23
CA GLU A 82 22.90 1.34 7.82
C GLU A 82 22.84 0.15 6.84
N GLN A 83 21.69 -0.52 6.74
CA GLN A 83 21.49 -1.72 5.92
C GLN A 83 20.21 -1.62 5.09
N TRP A 84 20.35 -1.77 3.78
CA TRP A 84 19.25 -1.77 2.82
C TRP A 84 18.94 -3.20 2.36
N PRO A 85 17.67 -3.59 2.19
CA PRO A 85 16.43 -2.79 2.32
C PRO A 85 16.03 -2.49 3.78
N CYS A 86 15.29 -1.40 3.98
CA CYS A 86 14.71 -0.99 5.26
C CYS A 86 13.22 -1.35 5.32
N LEU A 87 12.79 -1.93 6.45
CA LEU A 87 11.41 -2.33 6.71
C LEU A 87 10.91 -1.65 7.99
N LEU A 88 9.80 -0.93 7.87
CA LEU A 88 8.99 -0.46 8.99
C LEU A 88 7.75 -1.34 9.08
N GLU A 89 7.53 -2.02 10.21
CA GLU A 89 6.44 -2.97 10.40
C GLU A 89 5.41 -2.47 11.42
N TYR A 90 4.13 -2.65 11.10
CA TYR A 90 2.94 -2.22 11.85
C TYR A 90 1.95 -3.38 11.95
N ALA A 91 2.37 -4.48 12.56
CA ALA A 91 1.60 -5.72 12.59
C ALA A 91 1.42 -6.32 14.00
N THR A 92 1.84 -5.61 15.05
CA THR A 92 1.85 -6.12 16.43
C THR A 92 0.88 -5.36 17.33
N GLU A 93 0.69 -5.81 18.57
CA GLU A 93 -0.12 -5.05 19.55
C GLU A 93 0.55 -3.73 19.95
N ASP A 94 1.89 -3.71 19.99
CA ASP A 94 2.67 -2.51 20.33
C ASP A 94 2.72 -1.52 19.14
N ASP A 95 2.80 -2.05 17.92
CA ASP A 95 2.79 -1.31 16.67
C ASP A 95 1.65 -1.79 15.75
N PRO A 96 0.40 -1.36 16.02
CA PRO A 96 -0.75 -1.83 15.26
C PRO A 96 -0.80 -1.25 13.85
N PRO A 97 -1.51 -1.92 12.91
CA PRO A 97 -1.71 -1.42 11.56
C PRO A 97 -2.21 0.02 11.52
N VAL A 98 -1.65 0.82 10.62
CA VAL A 98 -1.95 2.25 10.55
C VAL A 98 -3.16 2.50 9.63
N PRO A 99 -4.31 2.95 10.15
CA PRO A 99 -5.50 3.18 9.33
C PRO A 99 -5.34 4.42 8.46
N LEU A 100 -5.95 4.39 7.27
CA LEU A 100 -6.13 5.55 6.38
C LEU A 100 -7.61 6.00 6.38
N PRO A 101 -8.06 6.74 7.41
CA PRO A 101 -9.48 7.05 7.59
C PRO A 101 -9.98 7.99 6.49
N GLY A 102 -11.11 7.63 5.87
CA GLY A 102 -11.75 8.47 4.86
C GLY A 102 -10.98 8.56 3.54
N VAL A 103 -10.03 7.67 3.29
CA VAL A 103 -9.24 7.63 2.06
C VAL A 103 -9.69 6.49 1.17
N ALA A 104 -9.78 6.77 -0.13
CA ALA A 104 -9.87 5.78 -1.20
C ALA A 104 -8.60 5.84 -2.04
N LEU A 105 -7.98 4.70 -2.32
CA LEU A 105 -6.82 4.58 -3.19
C LEU A 105 -7.28 4.05 -4.56
N LYS A 106 -6.90 4.74 -5.64
CA LYS A 106 -7.06 4.22 -6.99
C LYS A 106 -5.82 3.38 -7.32
N LEU A 107 -6.04 2.13 -7.70
CA LEU A 107 -5.00 1.14 -7.95
C LEU A 107 -5.01 0.69 -9.41
N ALA A 108 -3.82 0.59 -10.00
CA ALA A 108 -3.58 -0.08 -11.28
C ALA A 108 -3.13 -1.53 -11.04
N VAL A 109 -3.70 -2.46 -11.82
CA VAL A 109 -3.36 -3.88 -11.80
C VAL A 109 -1.98 -4.09 -12.44
N THR A 110 -1.15 -4.95 -11.86
CA THR A 110 0.15 -5.32 -12.45
C THR A 110 0.19 -6.79 -12.85
N PHE A 111 1.06 -7.09 -13.81
CA PHE A 111 1.27 -8.43 -14.35
C PHE A 111 2.76 -8.80 -14.26
N PRO A 112 3.09 -10.10 -14.19
CA PRO A 112 4.47 -10.55 -14.26
C PRO A 112 5.16 -10.03 -15.53
N ALA A 113 6.35 -9.47 -15.37
CA ALA A 113 7.13 -8.94 -16.50
C ALA A 113 7.63 -10.04 -17.47
N ASP A 114 7.68 -11.27 -16.98
CA ASP A 114 8.06 -12.49 -17.70
C ASP A 114 6.85 -13.33 -18.15
N ALA A 115 5.63 -12.79 -18.04
CA ALA A 115 4.45 -13.49 -18.52
C ALA A 115 4.47 -13.61 -20.06
N ASP A 116 4.31 -14.84 -20.55
CA ASP A 116 4.17 -15.10 -21.98
C ASP A 116 2.84 -14.50 -22.49
N GLU A 117 2.88 -13.66 -23.54
CA GLU A 117 1.69 -13.02 -24.14
C GLU A 117 0.64 -14.03 -24.66
N THR A 118 0.99 -15.31 -24.76
CA THR A 118 0.08 -16.39 -25.19
C THR A 118 -0.73 -17.00 -24.05
N ASP A 119 -0.31 -16.81 -22.81
CA ASP A 119 -1.06 -17.20 -21.61
C ASP A 119 -1.87 -16.00 -21.11
N ASP A 120 -3.10 -16.22 -20.65
CA ASP A 120 -3.92 -15.18 -20.01
C ASP A 120 -3.30 -14.84 -18.65
N PRO A 121 -2.46 -13.78 -18.57
CA PRO A 121 -1.55 -13.61 -17.46
C PRO A 121 -2.34 -13.27 -16.20
N GLN A 122 -2.09 -13.99 -15.12
CA GLN A 122 -2.78 -13.73 -13.87
C GLN A 122 -2.23 -12.45 -13.21
N PRO A 123 -3.09 -11.59 -12.68
CA PRO A 123 -2.65 -10.37 -12.02
C PRO A 123 -1.81 -10.68 -10.78
N HIS A 124 -0.74 -9.91 -10.57
CA HIS A 124 0.05 -9.97 -9.35
C HIS A 124 -0.70 -9.32 -8.19
N ASN A 125 -0.46 -9.79 -6.96
CA ASN A 125 -0.93 -9.11 -5.75
C ASN A 125 -0.03 -7.92 -5.37
N ILE A 126 0.40 -7.18 -6.40
CA ILE A 126 1.19 -5.95 -6.35
C ILE A 126 0.44 -4.97 -7.24
N PHE A 127 0.18 -3.77 -6.74
CA PHE A 127 -0.60 -2.75 -7.44
C PHE A 127 0.19 -1.45 -7.47
N TYR A 128 0.05 -0.67 -8.53
CA TYR A 128 0.60 0.69 -8.55
C TYR A 128 -0.43 1.71 -8.11
N LEU A 129 0.01 2.67 -7.30
CA LEU A 129 -0.83 3.78 -6.86
C LEU A 129 -1.04 4.77 -8.01
N GLU A 130 -2.29 4.88 -8.45
CA GLU A 130 -2.72 5.87 -9.45
C GLU A 130 -3.22 7.17 -8.82
N GLY A 131 -3.71 7.11 -7.58
CA GLY A 131 -4.12 8.32 -6.88
C GLY A 131 -4.69 8.09 -5.49
N ILE A 132 -4.62 9.13 -4.66
CA ILE A 132 -5.13 9.17 -3.29
C ILE A 132 -6.30 10.15 -3.26
N TYR A 133 -7.48 9.67 -2.83
CA TYR A 133 -8.71 10.45 -2.81
C TYR A 133 -9.25 10.49 -1.38
N ALA A 134 -9.24 11.67 -0.78
CA ALA A 134 -9.85 11.88 0.53
C ALA A 134 -11.34 12.20 0.37
N ARG A 135 -12.19 11.56 1.18
CA ARG A 135 -13.57 11.98 1.37
C ARG A 135 -13.56 13.30 2.12
N LEU A 136 -13.88 14.38 1.40
CA LEU A 136 -14.29 15.62 2.03
C LEU A 136 -15.59 15.30 2.79
N ALA A 137 -15.61 15.51 4.10
CA ALA A 137 -16.80 15.29 4.90
C ALA A 137 -18.02 16.00 4.24
N PRO A 138 -19.23 15.43 4.33
CA PRO A 138 -20.44 16.14 3.94
C PRO A 138 -20.66 17.40 4.77
#